data_AF-A0A929KYD6-F1
#
_entry.id   AF-A0A929KYD6-F1
#
_cell.length_a   1.000
_cell.length_b   1.000
_cell.length_c   1.000
_cell.angle_alpha   90.00
_cell.angle_beta   90.00
_cell.angle_gamma   90.00
#
_symmetry.space_group_name_H-M   'P 1'
#
loop_
_entity.id
_entity.type
_entity.pdbx_description
1 polymer ?
#
loop_
_entity_poly.entity_id
_entity_poly.type
_entity_poly.pdbx_seq_one_letter_code
_entity_poly.pdbx_strand_id
1 'polypeptide(L)'
;MTVVAGYVLINADICINKSHKIMNIANHPHDPELTKELQELYFTGQHWLNELAHTEDEAMALLKAIPDVNLADLYNNACHDRALLRRNIAIFMNKVCLLLVDEEEAVEVGLIETFIGLQTKIGLILTELNDIKFTLTGRTQAA
;
A
#
# COMPACT_ATOMS: atom_id res chain seq x y z
N MET A 1 -15.91 -1.08 33.77
CA MET A 1 -15.08 -0.31 32.82
C MET A 1 -14.01 -1.22 32.27
N THR A 2 -14.17 -1.72 31.04
CA THR A 2 -13.03 -2.08 30.17
C THR A 2 -13.55 -2.05 28.74
N VAL A 3 -12.89 -1.27 27.90
CA VAL A 3 -13.27 -0.94 26.52
C VAL A 3 -12.21 -1.53 25.59
N VAL A 4 -12.68 -1.89 24.38
CA VAL A 4 -11.97 -2.02 23.10
C VAL A 4 -11.08 -3.23 22.87
N ALA A 5 -11.51 -4.10 21.95
CA ALA A 5 -10.68 -4.56 20.83
C ALA A 5 -11.60 -5.05 19.70
N GLY A 6 -12.43 -4.14 19.18
CA GLY A 6 -13.18 -4.37 17.94
C GLY A 6 -12.22 -4.31 16.77
N TYR A 7 -11.58 -5.44 16.45
CA TYR A 7 -10.92 -5.65 15.17
C TYR A 7 -12.01 -5.67 14.09
N VAL A 8 -12.38 -4.50 13.59
CA VAL A 8 -13.03 -4.41 12.29
C VAL A 8 -11.93 -4.69 11.28
N LEU A 9 -11.78 -5.98 10.93
CA LEU A 9 -11.22 -6.40 9.65
C LEU A 9 -12.13 -5.78 8.58
N ILE A 10 -11.86 -4.53 8.21
CA ILE A 10 -12.51 -3.91 7.06
C ILE A 10 -12.00 -4.68 5.86
N ASN A 11 -12.87 -5.56 5.37
CA ASN A 11 -12.70 -6.44 4.23
C ASN A 11 -11.93 -5.78 3.07
N ALA A 12 -10.61 -6.00 3.03
CA ALA A 12 -9.84 -5.91 1.78
C ALA A 12 -10.37 -6.90 0.72
N ASP A 13 -11.15 -7.90 1.17
CA ASP A 13 -11.82 -8.89 0.32
C ASP A 13 -12.87 -8.33 -0.64
N ILE A 14 -13.40 -7.11 -0.42
CA ILE A 14 -14.35 -6.53 -1.38
C ILE A 14 -13.66 -6.14 -2.69
N CYS A 15 -12.36 -5.81 -2.65
CA CYS A 15 -11.59 -5.48 -3.85
C CYS A 15 -10.76 -6.66 -4.37
N ILE A 16 -10.24 -7.54 -3.50
CA ILE A 16 -9.41 -8.69 -3.92
C ILE A 16 -10.24 -9.74 -4.67
N ASN A 17 -11.49 -10.00 -4.24
CA ASN A 17 -12.38 -10.91 -4.97
C ASN A 17 -12.96 -10.29 -6.26
N LYS A 18 -12.72 -9.00 -6.49
CA LYS A 18 -13.06 -8.29 -7.72
C LYS A 18 -11.88 -8.17 -8.68
N SER A 19 -10.67 -8.63 -8.37
CA SER A 19 -9.54 -8.61 -9.31
C SER A 19 -9.82 -9.36 -10.63
N HIS A 20 -10.67 -10.40 -10.60
CA HIS A 20 -11.17 -11.08 -11.80
C HIS A 20 -12.36 -10.37 -12.49
N LYS A 21 -12.89 -9.31 -11.88
CA LYS A 21 -14.04 -8.52 -12.32
C LYS A 21 -13.66 -7.09 -12.76
N ILE A 22 -12.37 -6.73 -12.72
CA ILE A 22 -11.86 -5.43 -13.18
C ILE A 22 -11.98 -5.27 -14.70
N MET A 23 -12.09 -6.37 -15.46
CA MET A 23 -12.40 -6.32 -16.90
C MET A 23 -13.78 -5.72 -17.24
N ASN A 24 -14.57 -5.32 -16.25
CA ASN A 24 -15.92 -4.79 -16.45
C ASN A 24 -16.25 -3.62 -15.51
N ILE A 25 -15.25 -2.79 -15.17
CA ILE A 25 -15.49 -1.51 -14.49
C ILE A 25 -16.15 -0.58 -15.52
N ALA A 26 -17.34 -0.10 -15.17
CA ALA A 26 -18.21 0.68 -16.04
C ALA A 26 -17.46 1.87 -16.66
N ASN A 27 -17.69 2.09 -17.95
CA ASN A 27 -17.23 3.29 -18.63
C ASN A 27 -17.90 4.49 -17.95
N HIS A 28 -17.16 5.47 -17.44
CA HIS A 28 -17.73 6.79 -17.23
C HIS A 28 -18.06 7.31 -18.64
N PRO A 29 -19.34 7.49 -19.03
CA PRO A 29 -19.70 7.65 -20.44
C PRO A 29 -19.31 9.02 -21.04
N HIS A 30 -18.60 9.86 -20.31
CA HIS A 30 -18.36 11.25 -20.70
C HIS A 30 -16.88 11.69 -20.77
N ASP A 31 -15.93 10.98 -20.17
CA ASP A 31 -14.51 11.30 -20.32
C ASP A 31 -13.60 10.04 -20.28
N PRO A 32 -13.17 9.55 -21.45
CA PRO A 32 -12.30 8.38 -21.53
C PRO A 32 -10.88 8.65 -21.00
N GLU A 33 -10.39 9.89 -21.01
CA GLU A 33 -9.07 10.20 -20.46
C GLU A 33 -9.10 10.18 -18.94
N LEU A 34 -10.12 10.80 -18.33
CA LEU A 34 -10.31 10.74 -16.88
C LEU A 34 -10.46 9.29 -16.38
N THR A 35 -11.22 8.47 -17.11
CA THR A 35 -11.38 7.04 -16.78
C THR A 35 -10.03 6.32 -16.76
N LYS A 36 -9.18 6.58 -17.76
CA LYS A 36 -7.83 6.00 -17.86
C LYS A 36 -6.94 6.48 -16.72
N GLU A 37 -6.92 7.78 -16.42
CA GLU A 37 -6.15 8.34 -15.30
C GLU A 37 -6.55 7.71 -13.96
N LEU A 38 -7.85 7.57 -13.70
CA LEU A 38 -8.35 6.92 -12.48
C LEU A 38 -7.94 5.43 -12.42
N GLN A 39 -7.98 4.71 -13.54
CA GLN A 39 -7.48 3.33 -13.60
C GLN A 39 -5.98 3.26 -13.28
N GLU A 40 -5.18 4.16 -13.85
CA GLU A 40 -3.73 4.26 -13.57
C GLU A 40 -3.45 4.53 -12.08
N LEU A 41 -4.20 5.44 -11.45
CA LEU A 41 -4.11 5.71 -10.01
C LEU A 41 -4.44 4.46 -9.17
N TYR A 42 -5.49 3.73 -9.54
CA TYR A 42 -5.88 2.51 -8.86
C TYR A 42 -4.81 1.41 -8.97
N PHE A 43 -4.30 1.16 -10.18
CA PHE A 43 -3.25 0.17 -10.41
C PHE A 43 -1.94 0.54 -9.72
N THR A 44 -1.63 1.84 -9.66
CA THR A 44 -0.47 2.33 -8.89
C THR A 44 -0.62 2.00 -7.41
N GLY A 45 -1.80 2.22 -6.82
CA GLY A 45 -2.10 1.80 -5.45
C GLY A 45 -1.96 0.28 -5.22
N GLN A 46 -2.39 -0.54 -6.17
CA GLN A 46 -2.19 -2.00 -6.11
C GLN A 46 -0.70 -2.37 -6.14
N HIS A 47 0.05 -1.75 -7.04
CA HIS A 47 1.48 -1.99 -7.17
C HIS A 47 2.22 -1.68 -5.87
N TRP A 48 1.93 -0.53 -5.26
CA TRP A 48 2.45 -0.11 -3.96
C TRP A 48 2.21 -1.13 -2.84
N LEU A 49 0.99 -1.70 -2.76
CA LEU A 49 0.70 -2.74 -1.76
C LEU A 49 1.54 -4.00 -1.98
N ASN A 50 1.72 -4.41 -3.24
CA ASN A 50 2.54 -5.57 -3.60
C ASN A 50 4.02 -5.34 -3.30
N GLU A 51 4.56 -4.16 -3.63
CA GLU A 51 5.95 -3.80 -3.33
C GLU A 51 6.23 -3.79 -1.82
N LEU A 52 5.32 -3.22 -1.03
CA LEU A 52 5.44 -3.21 0.43
C LEU A 52 5.42 -4.63 1.00
N ALA A 53 4.49 -5.47 0.56
CA ALA A 53 4.41 -6.85 1.02
C ALA A 53 5.70 -7.62 0.67
N HIS A 54 6.14 -7.54 -0.58
CA HIS A 54 7.34 -8.22 -1.03
C HIS A 54 8.59 -7.78 -0.28
N THR A 55 8.81 -6.46 -0.14
CA THR A 55 10.01 -5.93 0.52
C THR A 55 10.03 -6.26 2.02
N GLU A 56 8.88 -6.24 2.68
CA GLU A 56 8.77 -6.65 4.09
C GLU A 56 9.09 -8.13 4.30
N ASP A 57 8.60 -9.01 3.42
CA ASP A 57 8.87 -10.45 3.47
C ASP A 57 10.37 -10.73 3.30
N GLU A 58 11.02 -10.06 2.35
CA GLU A 58 12.46 -10.16 2.13
C GLU A 58 13.28 -9.66 3.34
N ALA A 59 12.93 -8.49 3.88
CA ALA A 59 13.61 -7.94 5.04
C ALA A 59 13.45 -8.86 6.27
N MET A 60 12.26 -9.40 6.49
CA MET A 60 12.00 -10.37 7.56
C MET A 60 12.79 -11.67 7.36
N ALA A 61 12.86 -12.19 6.13
CA ALA A 61 13.64 -13.38 5.82
C ALA A 61 15.15 -13.16 6.10
N LEU A 62 15.69 -12.00 5.72
CA LEU A 62 17.08 -11.64 5.99
C LEU A 62 17.35 -11.47 7.48
N LEU A 63 16.46 -10.84 8.24
CA LEU A 63 16.60 -10.71 9.71
C LEU A 63 16.59 -12.07 10.42
N LYS A 64 15.83 -13.04 9.90
CA LYS A 64 15.85 -14.43 10.42
C LYS A 64 17.15 -15.14 10.11
N ALA A 65 17.71 -14.92 8.91
CA ALA A 65 18.96 -15.55 8.49
C ALA A 65 20.19 -14.93 9.15
N ILE A 66 20.16 -13.61 9.40
CA ILE A 66 21.26 -12.82 9.95
C ILE A 66 20.70 -12.02 11.14
N PRO A 67 20.61 -12.64 12.33
CA PRO A 67 20.03 -11.97 13.49
C PRO A 67 20.85 -10.73 13.90
N ASP A 68 20.21 -9.56 13.83
CA ASP A 68 20.73 -8.31 14.40
C ASP A 68 19.61 -7.66 15.22
N VAL A 69 19.85 -7.49 16.51
CA VAL A 69 18.85 -6.96 17.46
C VAL A 69 18.48 -5.51 17.13
N ASN A 70 19.45 -4.67 16.76
CA ASN A 70 19.19 -3.26 16.45
C ASN A 70 18.33 -3.11 15.19
N LEU A 71 18.64 -3.90 14.15
CA LEU A 71 17.88 -3.88 12.90
C LEU A 71 16.50 -4.54 13.06
N ALA A 72 16.38 -5.58 13.90
CA ALA A 72 15.10 -6.17 14.23
C ALA A 72 14.20 -5.19 14.99
N ASP A 73 14.75 -4.44 15.95
CA ASP A 73 14.02 -3.41 16.69
C ASP A 73 13.59 -2.27 15.75
N LEU A 74 14.48 -1.81 14.88
CA LEU A 74 14.14 -0.81 13.86
C LEU A 74 13.01 -1.30 12.94
N TYR A 75 13.11 -2.54 12.44
CA TYR A 75 12.08 -3.15 11.61
C TYR A 75 10.72 -3.24 12.34
N ASN A 76 10.73 -3.62 13.63
CA ASN A 76 9.51 -3.78 14.42
C ASN A 76 8.88 -2.44 14.80
N ASN A 77 9.69 -1.43 15.12
CA ASN A 77 9.19 -0.09 15.47
C ASN A 77 8.43 0.55 14.29
N ALA A 78 8.90 0.34 13.06
CA ALA A 78 8.23 0.83 11.87
C ALA A 78 6.97 0.01 11.47
N CYS A 79 6.64 -1.09 12.17
CA CYS A 79 5.48 -1.93 11.83
C CYS A 79 4.15 -1.16 11.88
N HIS A 80 4.00 -0.26 12.85
CA HIS A 80 2.80 0.56 12.97
C HIS A 80 2.61 1.47 11.75
N ASP A 81 3.66 2.16 11.34
CA ASP A 81 3.62 3.11 10.22
C ASP A 81 3.35 2.40 8.89
N ARG A 82 3.91 1.19 8.71
CA ARG A 82 3.63 0.35 7.53
C ARG A 82 2.18 -0.13 7.49
N ALA A 83 1.64 -0.56 8.63
CA ALA A 83 0.23 -0.96 8.72
C ALA A 83 -0.71 0.23 8.44
N LEU A 84 -0.39 1.41 8.97
CA LEU A 84 -1.14 2.64 8.71
C LEU A 84 -1.06 3.03 7.23
N LEU A 85 0.10 2.93 6.59
CA LEU A 85 0.27 3.21 5.17
C LEU A 85 -0.61 2.28 4.32
N ARG A 86 -0.58 0.96 4.55
CA ARG A 86 -1.43 -0.01 3.83
C ARG A 86 -2.91 0.34 3.92
N ARG A 87 -3.36 0.71 5.12
CA ARG A 87 -4.75 1.15 5.34
C ARG A 87 -5.07 2.39 4.51
N ASN A 88 -4.19 3.38 4.50
CA ASN A 88 -4.41 4.61 3.75
C ASN A 88 -4.41 4.38 2.23
N ILE A 89 -3.53 3.51 1.71
CA ILE A 89 -3.53 3.10 0.30
C ILE A 89 -4.86 2.40 -0.04
N ALA A 90 -5.33 1.47 0.80
CA ALA A 90 -6.60 0.79 0.59
C ALA A 90 -7.80 1.74 0.59
N ILE A 91 -7.82 2.73 1.50
CA ILE A 91 -8.85 3.78 1.52
C ILE A 91 -8.81 4.61 0.23
N PHE A 92 -7.61 5.02 -0.22
CA PHE A 92 -7.44 5.75 -1.46
C PHE A 92 -7.93 4.95 -2.67
N MET A 93 -7.52 3.69 -2.79
CA MET A 93 -7.97 2.82 -3.88
C MET A 93 -9.48 2.63 -3.87
N ASN A 94 -10.10 2.51 -2.69
CA ASN A 94 -11.55 2.40 -2.59
C ASN A 94 -12.24 3.68 -3.08
N LYS A 95 -11.70 4.87 -2.78
CA LYS A 95 -12.21 6.14 -3.34
C LYS A 95 -12.11 6.18 -4.86
N VAL A 96 -10.95 5.80 -5.41
CA VAL A 96 -10.76 5.73 -6.87
C VAL A 96 -11.71 4.72 -7.52
N CYS A 97 -11.94 3.57 -6.89
CA CYS A 97 -12.94 2.61 -7.36
C CYS A 97 -14.36 3.18 -7.41
N LEU A 98 -14.75 4.01 -6.43
CA LEU A 98 -16.06 4.63 -6.44
C LEU A 98 -16.20 5.61 -7.62
N LEU A 99 -15.20 6.46 -7.85
CA LEU A 99 -15.15 7.37 -9.00
C LEU A 99 -15.16 6.66 -10.36
N LEU A 100 -14.73 5.40 -10.40
CA LEU A 100 -14.73 4.58 -11.61
C LEU A 100 -16.06 3.85 -11.86
N VAL A 101 -16.90 3.68 -10.84
CA VAL A 101 -18.12 2.85 -10.90
C VAL A 101 -19.39 3.67 -10.75
N ASP A 102 -19.32 4.79 -10.04
CA ASP A 102 -20.45 5.68 -9.77
C ASP A 102 -20.31 6.97 -10.57
N GLU A 103 -21.24 7.21 -11.48
CA GLU A 103 -21.26 8.38 -12.36
C GLU A 103 -21.64 9.68 -11.62
N GLU A 104 -22.19 9.58 -10.40
CA GLU A 104 -22.58 10.74 -9.58
C GLU A 104 -21.47 11.19 -8.61
N GLU A 105 -20.41 10.39 -8.44
CA GLU A 105 -19.31 10.73 -7.54
C GLU A 105 -18.38 11.76 -8.19
N ALA A 106 -18.34 12.96 -7.61
CA ALA A 106 -17.50 14.04 -8.12
C ALA A 106 -16.02 13.84 -7.73
N VAL A 107 -15.11 14.07 -8.68
CA VAL A 107 -13.67 14.07 -8.41
C VAL A 107 -13.31 15.25 -7.50
N GLU A 108 -12.90 14.96 -6.27
CA GLU A 108 -12.42 15.95 -5.32
C GLU A 108 -10.97 16.36 -5.61
N VAL A 109 -10.65 17.66 -5.49
CA VAL A 109 -9.28 18.20 -5.61
C VAL A 109 -8.29 17.51 -4.66
N GLY A 110 -8.77 17.07 -3.49
CA GLY A 110 -7.97 16.36 -2.49
C GLY A 110 -7.49 14.97 -2.93
N LEU A 111 -7.97 14.42 -4.06
CA LEU A 111 -7.54 13.12 -4.56
C LEU A 111 -6.06 13.12 -4.94
N ILE A 112 -5.61 14.14 -5.69
CA ILE A 112 -4.23 14.26 -6.14
C ILE A 112 -3.30 14.56 -4.96
N GLU A 113 -3.72 15.40 -4.03
CA GLU A 113 -2.97 15.68 -2.80
C GLU A 113 -2.79 14.40 -1.96
N THR A 114 -3.85 13.60 -1.85
CA THR A 114 -3.80 12.29 -1.18
C THR A 114 -2.82 11.36 -1.89
N PHE A 115 -2.86 11.30 -3.22
CA PHE A 115 -1.95 10.47 -4.02
C PHE A 115 -0.48 10.86 -3.81
N ILE A 116 -0.15 12.15 -3.92
CA ILE A 116 1.23 12.66 -3.71
C ILE A 116 1.71 12.37 -2.28
N GLY A 117 0.83 12.55 -1.29
CA GLY A 117 1.13 12.23 0.11
C GLY A 117 1.43 10.75 0.32
N LEU A 118 0.66 9.86 -0.33
CA LEU A 118 0.90 8.42 -0.29
C LEU A 118 2.20 8.04 -1.00
N GLN A 119 2.45 8.59 -2.20
CA GLN A 119 3.66 8.35 -2.98
C GLN A 119 4.92 8.71 -2.19
N THR A 120 4.89 9.83 -1.46
CA THR A 120 6.01 10.25 -0.60
C THR A 120 6.22 9.26 0.55
N LYS A 121 5.14 8.86 1.23
CA LYS A 121 5.21 7.94 2.38
C LYS A 121 5.70 6.55 1.98
N ILE A 122 5.24 6.03 0.83
CA ILE A 122 5.72 4.72 0.37
C ILE A 122 7.20 4.78 -0.02
N GLY A 123 7.64 5.86 -0.68
CA GLY A 123 9.05 6.05 -1.00
C GLY A 123 9.93 5.98 0.25
N LEU A 124 9.57 6.72 1.31
CA LEU A 124 10.30 6.70 2.58
C LEU A 124 10.36 5.30 3.20
N ILE A 125 9.23 4.61 3.30
CA ILE A 125 9.17 3.26 3.91
C ILE A 125 9.96 2.23 3.09
N LEU A 126 9.85 2.27 1.76
CA LEU A 126 10.59 1.35 0.89
C LEU A 126 12.10 1.62 0.98
N THR A 127 12.53 2.87 1.08
CA THR A 127 13.94 3.21 1.33
C THR A 127 14.42 2.61 2.64
N GLU A 128 13.70 2.82 3.74
CA GLU A 128 14.08 2.28 5.05
C GLU A 128 14.18 0.74 5.05
N LEU A 129 13.21 0.05 4.44
CA LEU A 129 13.25 -1.41 4.32
C LEU A 129 14.44 -1.88 3.47
N ASN A 130 14.74 -1.18 2.37
CA ASN A 130 15.88 -1.51 1.52
C ASN A 130 17.22 -1.22 2.21
N ASP A 131 17.32 -0.20 3.05
CA ASP A 131 18.53 0.08 3.84
C ASP A 131 18.81 -1.03 4.86
N ILE A 132 17.76 -1.56 5.51
CA ILE A 132 17.86 -2.74 6.38
C ILE A 132 18.37 -3.94 5.57
N LYS A 133 17.74 -4.22 4.42
CA LYS A 133 18.13 -5.34 3.55
C LYS A 133 19.58 -5.20 3.09
N PHE A 134 19.99 -4.03 2.62
CA PHE A 134 21.33 -3.75 2.13
C PHE A 134 22.39 -3.91 3.23
N THR A 135 22.08 -3.43 4.43
CA THR A 135 22.96 -3.59 5.59
C THR A 135 23.17 -5.07 5.93
N LEU A 136 22.11 -5.89 5.87
CA LEU A 136 22.20 -7.32 6.15
C LEU A 136 22.95 -8.08 5.06
N THR A 137 22.68 -7.80 3.78
CA THR A 137 23.38 -8.45 2.65
C THR A 137 24.85 -8.02 2.55
N GLY A 138 25.19 -6.79 2.93
CA GLY A 138 26.59 -6.36 3.03
C GLY A 138 27.39 -7.16 4.06
N ARG A 139 26.75 -7.61 5.14
CA ARG A 139 27.38 -8.43 6.18
C ARG A 139 27.61 -9.87 5.76
N THR A 140 26.76 -10.44 4.91
CA THR A 140 26.99 -11.80 4.38
C THR A 140 28.10 -11.85 3.34
N GLN A 141 28.39 -10.74 2.65
CA GLN A 141 29.51 -10.68 1.71
C GLN A 141 30.87 -10.42 2.38
N ALA A 142 30.86 -9.87 3.59
CA ALA A 142 32.07 -9.58 4.37
C ALA A 142 32.50 -10.71 5.32
N ALA A 143 31.63 -11.72 5.53
CA ALA A 143 31.86 -12.90 6.36
C ALA A 143 32.37 -14.08 5.52
#